data_AF-A0A2N0NRY6-F1
#
_entry.id   AF-A0A2N0NRY6-F1
#
_cell.length_a   1.000
_cell.length_b   1.000
_cell.length_c   1.000
_cell.angle_alpha   90.00
_cell.angle_beta   90.00
_cell.angle_gamma   90.00
#
_symmetry.space_group_name_H-M   'P 1'
#
loop_
_entity.id
_entity.type
_entity.pdbx_description
1 polymer ?
#
loop_
_entity_poly.entity_id
_entity_poly.type
_entity_poly.pdbx_seq_one_letter_code
_entity_poly.pdbx_strand_id
1 'polypeptide(L)'
;MRIIKCAASIGKNLGFDRYEAETLCDQIQKYINEQEPFDLDISFAKDNPVNWWKYINTEPEPDALPRIASYLFAICPNSATCERGFSTLGWLFHKRRLNLNVDKLESMCKLILYWKSNSKTELGFYGIDQKKNTRLSDDEINI
;
A
#
# COMPACT_ATOMS: atom_id res chain seq x y z
N MET A 1 -20.43 -5.38 -17.30
CA MET A 1 -19.38 -5.37 -18.36
C MET A 1 -18.41 -4.17 -18.32
N ARG A 2 -18.70 -3.02 -17.68
CA ARG A 2 -17.74 -1.90 -17.56
C ARG A 2 -16.57 -2.19 -16.61
N ILE A 3 -16.83 -2.80 -15.45
CA ILE A 3 -15.82 -3.09 -14.40
C ILE A 3 -14.71 -4.00 -14.93
N ILE A 4 -15.07 -5.10 -15.60
CA ILE A 4 -14.11 -6.07 -16.16
C ILE A 4 -13.16 -5.39 -17.17
N LYS A 5 -13.68 -4.51 -18.04
CA LYS A 5 -12.84 -3.78 -19.01
C LYS A 5 -11.84 -2.85 -18.31
N CYS A 6 -12.28 -2.14 -17.27
CA CYS A 6 -11.39 -1.29 -16.47
C CYS A 6 -10.33 -2.11 -15.74
N ALA A 7 -10.72 -3.20 -15.07
CA ALA A 7 -9.81 -4.09 -14.37
C ALA A 7 -8.77 -4.70 -15.32
N ALA A 8 -9.20 -5.17 -16.50
CA ALA A 8 -8.29 -5.67 -17.53
C ALA A 8 -7.30 -4.60 -18.03
N SER A 9 -7.74 -3.35 -18.16
CA SER A 9 -6.83 -2.24 -18.52
C SER A 9 -5.81 -1.95 -17.42
N ILE A 10 -6.21 -2.03 -16.15
CA ILE A 10 -5.30 -1.87 -15.01
C ILE A 10 -4.32 -3.04 -14.97
N GLY A 11 -4.80 -4.28 -15.10
CA GLY A 11 -3.96 -5.48 -15.17
C GLY A 11 -2.92 -5.40 -16.28
N LYS A 12 -3.33 -4.95 -17.48
CA LYS A 12 -2.39 -4.73 -18.59
C LYS A 12 -1.28 -3.73 -18.23
N ASN A 13 -1.62 -2.62 -17.56
CA ASN A 13 -0.64 -1.62 -17.13
C ASN A 13 0.29 -2.14 -16.01
N LEU A 14 -0.18 -3.10 -15.21
CA LEU A 14 0.61 -3.80 -14.21
C LEU A 14 1.44 -4.96 -14.79
N GLY A 15 1.36 -5.22 -16.10
CA GLY A 15 2.14 -6.24 -16.79
C GLY A 15 1.53 -7.64 -16.75
N PHE A 16 0.21 -7.76 -16.56
CA PHE A 16 -0.45 -9.06 -16.48
C PHE A 16 -0.29 -9.84 -17.79
N ASP A 17 0.03 -11.12 -17.68
CA ASP A 17 0.01 -12.01 -18.84
C ASP A 17 -1.43 -12.45 -19.19
N ARG A 18 -1.56 -13.25 -20.25
CA ARG A 18 -2.88 -13.71 -20.70
C ARG A 18 -3.59 -14.57 -19.65
N TYR A 19 -2.85 -15.41 -18.95
CA TYR A 19 -3.40 -16.31 -17.94
C TYR A 19 -3.87 -15.54 -16.70
N GLU A 20 -3.09 -14.55 -16.24
CA GLU A 20 -3.50 -13.65 -15.16
C GLU A 20 -4.71 -12.79 -15.56
N ALA A 21 -4.80 -12.34 -16.82
CA ALA A 21 -5.94 -11.56 -17.30
C ALA A 21 -7.25 -12.38 -17.41
N GLU A 22 -7.15 -13.65 -17.82
CA GLU A 22 -8.29 -14.58 -17.82
C GLU A 22 -8.71 -14.89 -16.37
N THR A 23 -7.75 -15.23 -15.51
CA THR A 23 -8.00 -15.48 -14.07
C THR A 23 -8.64 -14.28 -13.39
N LEU A 24 -8.23 -13.05 -13.72
CA LEU A 24 -8.81 -11.83 -13.18
C LEU A 24 -10.32 -11.74 -13.47
N CYS A 25 -10.74 -12.14 -14.67
CA CYS A 25 -12.16 -12.10 -15.03
C CYS A 25 -12.97 -13.07 -14.17
N ASP A 26 -12.44 -14.27 -13.95
CA ASP A 26 -13.07 -15.31 -13.13
C ASP A 26 -13.12 -14.89 -11.66
N GLN A 27 -12.03 -14.36 -11.12
CA GLN A 27 -11.97 -13.85 -9.75
C GLN A 27 -12.94 -12.69 -9.51
N ILE A 28 -13.12 -11.79 -10.49
CA ILE A 28 -14.13 -10.72 -10.40
C ILE A 28 -15.54 -11.32 -10.32
N GLN A 29 -15.83 -12.39 -11.07
CA GLN A 29 -17.12 -13.06 -10.96
C GLN A 29 -17.30 -13.72 -9.59
N LYS A 30 -16.28 -14.46 -9.10
CA LYS A 30 -16.30 -15.08 -7.77
C LYS A 30 -16.54 -14.04 -6.67
N TYR A 31 -15.85 -12.89 -6.73
CA TYR A 31 -16.03 -11.78 -5.79
C TYR A 31 -17.44 -11.18 -5.82
N ILE A 32 -18.00 -10.91 -7.02
CA ILE A 32 -19.36 -10.35 -7.15
C ILE A 32 -20.42 -11.29 -6.58
N ASN A 33 -20.18 -12.60 -6.69
CA ASN A 33 -21.10 -13.63 -6.23
C ASN A 33 -20.82 -14.10 -4.79
N GLU A 34 -19.88 -13.45 -4.08
CA GLU A 34 -19.48 -13.81 -2.71
C GLU A 34 -19.13 -15.31 -2.60
N GLN A 35 -18.33 -15.81 -3.55
CA GLN A 35 -17.88 -17.20 -3.60
C GLN A 35 -16.45 -17.35 -3.09
N GLU A 36 -16.12 -18.53 -2.54
CA GLU A 36 -14.76 -18.91 -2.16
C GLU A 36 -13.74 -18.59 -3.28
N PRO A 37 -12.61 -17.95 -2.99
CA PRO A 37 -12.08 -17.53 -1.67
C PRO A 37 -12.49 -16.09 -1.24
N PHE A 38 -13.48 -15.49 -1.87
CA PHE A 38 -13.89 -14.08 -1.69
C PHE A 38 -15.09 -13.90 -0.75
N ASP A 39 -15.52 -14.96 -0.08
CA ASP A 39 -16.63 -15.02 0.88
C ASP A 39 -16.20 -14.74 2.33
N LEU A 40 -14.99 -14.21 2.52
CA LEU A 40 -14.43 -13.89 3.84
C LEU A 40 -15.26 -12.84 4.59
N ASP A 41 -15.42 -13.06 5.90
CA ASP A 41 -16.15 -12.14 6.77
C ASP A 41 -15.51 -10.73 6.81
N ILE A 42 -16.34 -9.70 6.87
CA ILE A 42 -15.85 -8.31 6.85
C ILE A 42 -15.03 -7.94 8.10
N SER A 43 -15.11 -8.71 9.18
CA SER A 43 -14.29 -8.54 10.38
C SER A 43 -12.79 -8.70 10.12
N PHE A 44 -12.39 -9.34 9.01
CA PHE A 44 -10.99 -9.36 8.57
C PHE A 44 -10.49 -7.97 8.09
N ALA A 45 -11.40 -7.03 7.81
CA ALA A 45 -11.09 -5.67 7.35
C ALA A 45 -10.90 -4.62 8.46
N LYS A 46 -11.10 -4.98 9.74
CA LYS A 46 -11.25 -4.06 10.91
C LYS A 46 -10.47 -2.74 10.83
N ASP A 47 -9.15 -2.80 10.81
CA ASP A 47 -8.30 -1.60 10.90
C ASP A 47 -7.95 -1.01 9.52
N ASN A 48 -7.95 -1.86 8.48
CA ASN A 48 -7.58 -1.47 7.14
C ASN A 48 -8.27 -2.40 6.13
N PRO A 49 -9.04 -1.85 5.16
CA PRO A 49 -9.69 -2.66 4.13
C PRO A 49 -8.70 -3.48 3.29
N VAL A 50 -7.43 -3.08 3.21
CA VAL A 50 -6.36 -3.85 2.56
C VAL A 50 -6.12 -5.19 3.26
N ASN A 51 -6.36 -5.30 4.57
CA ASN A 51 -6.14 -6.54 5.31
C ASN A 51 -7.05 -7.65 4.80
N TRP A 52 -8.32 -7.34 4.49
CA TRP A 52 -9.25 -8.31 3.90
C TRP A 52 -8.69 -8.93 2.61
N TRP A 53 -8.15 -8.08 1.72
CA TRP A 53 -7.50 -8.54 0.47
C TRP A 53 -6.23 -9.36 0.68
N LYS A 54 -5.51 -9.15 1.79
CA LYS A 54 -4.31 -9.94 2.13
C LYS A 54 -4.63 -11.34 2.66
N TYR A 55 -5.83 -11.54 3.22
CA TYR A 55 -6.25 -12.83 3.74
C TYR A 55 -6.87 -13.75 2.67
N ILE A 56 -7.18 -13.21 1.49
CA ILE A 56 -7.67 -14.03 0.37
C ILE A 56 -6.52 -14.90 -0.14
N ASN A 57 -6.71 -16.21 -0.05
CA ASN A 57 -5.82 -17.18 -0.68
C ASN A 57 -6.41 -17.65 -2.00
N THR A 58 -5.72 -17.39 -3.12
CA THR A 58 -6.16 -17.81 -4.46
C THR A 58 -5.42 -19.04 -4.98
N GLU A 59 -4.48 -19.62 -4.21
CA GLU A 59 -3.70 -20.77 -4.66
C GLU A 59 -4.61 -21.95 -5.08
N PRO A 60 -4.33 -22.62 -6.22
CA PRO A 60 -3.15 -22.50 -7.06
C PRO A 60 -3.22 -21.41 -8.15
N GLU A 61 -4.33 -20.65 -8.23
CA GLU A 61 -4.51 -19.57 -9.21
C GLU A 61 -3.73 -18.30 -8.81
N PRO A 62 -3.30 -17.47 -9.78
CA PRO A 62 -2.63 -16.21 -9.49
C PRO A 62 -3.54 -15.25 -8.74
N ASP A 63 -2.98 -14.43 -7.84
CA ASP A 63 -3.67 -13.44 -7.00
C ASP A 63 -4.05 -12.16 -7.77
N ALA A 64 -4.54 -12.33 -9.00
CA ALA A 64 -4.78 -11.26 -9.96
C ALA A 64 -5.68 -10.14 -9.41
N LEU A 65 -6.83 -10.49 -8.81
CA LEU A 65 -7.77 -9.53 -8.23
C LEU A 65 -7.26 -8.92 -6.91
N PRO A 66 -6.78 -9.69 -5.92
CA PRO A 66 -6.13 -9.12 -4.72
C PRO A 66 -4.99 -8.14 -5.02
N ARG A 67 -4.19 -8.43 -6.06
CA ARG A 67 -3.11 -7.54 -6.53
C ARG A 67 -3.64 -6.21 -7.04
N ILE A 68 -4.69 -6.22 -7.87
CA ILE A 68 -5.34 -4.99 -8.36
C ILE A 68 -5.99 -4.23 -7.20
N ALA A 69 -6.66 -4.90 -6.28
CA ALA A 69 -7.29 -4.27 -5.14
C ALA A 69 -6.24 -3.55 -4.28
N SER A 70 -5.13 -4.23 -3.95
CA SER A 70 -4.01 -3.65 -3.21
C SER A 70 -3.44 -2.40 -3.90
N TYR A 71 -3.30 -2.44 -5.23
CA TYR A 71 -2.86 -1.28 -6.02
C TYR A 71 -3.85 -0.11 -5.92
N LEU A 72 -5.16 -0.38 -6.01
CA LEU A 72 -6.19 0.66 -5.89
C LEU A 72 -6.20 1.30 -4.50
N PHE A 73 -6.06 0.51 -3.43
CA PHE A 73 -6.01 1.04 -2.06
C PHE A 73 -4.72 1.81 -1.73
N ALA A 74 -3.65 1.61 -2.49
CA ALA A 74 -2.43 2.41 -2.35
C ALA A 74 -2.60 3.85 -2.89
N ILE A 75 -3.64 4.12 -3.68
CA ILE A 75 -3.92 5.46 -4.23
C ILE A 75 -4.54 6.32 -3.13
N CYS A 76 -3.86 7.41 -2.77
CA CYS A 76 -4.42 8.38 -1.83
C CYS A 76 -5.52 9.20 -2.52
N PRO A 77 -6.77 9.21 -2.01
CA PRO A 77 -7.87 9.92 -2.66
C PRO A 77 -7.76 11.45 -2.55
N ASN A 78 -6.83 11.95 -1.73
CA ASN A 78 -6.61 13.38 -1.53
C ASN A 78 -5.13 13.75 -1.73
N SER A 79 -4.89 15.02 -2.04
CA SER A 79 -3.55 15.61 -2.12
C SER A 79 -2.98 15.98 -0.74
N ALA A 80 -3.70 15.78 0.36
CA ALA A 80 -3.34 16.32 1.67
C ALA A 80 -1.99 15.78 2.18
N THR A 81 -1.66 14.53 1.85
CA THR A 81 -0.34 13.95 2.17
C THR A 81 0.78 14.67 1.41
N CYS A 82 0.56 14.95 0.11
CA CYS A 82 1.50 15.73 -0.70
C CYS A 82 1.62 17.18 -0.20
N GLU A 83 0.49 17.84 0.11
CA GLU A 83 0.44 19.21 0.65
C GLU A 83 1.15 19.32 2.00
N ARG A 84 0.98 18.32 2.88
CA ARG A 84 1.72 18.23 4.14
C ARG A 84 3.22 18.05 3.88
N GLY A 85 3.59 17.27 2.87
CA GLY A 85 4.97 17.15 2.39
C GLY A 85 5.53 18.51 1.99
N PHE A 86 4.84 19.24 1.12
CA PHE A 86 5.25 20.58 0.66
C PHE A 86 5.32 21.60 1.81
N SER A 87 4.37 21.56 2.75
CA SER A 87 4.37 22.43 3.93
C SER A 87 5.53 22.11 4.87
N THR A 88 5.84 20.83 5.09
CA THR A 88 7.04 20.41 5.84
C THR A 88 8.31 20.95 5.19
N LEU A 89 8.33 20.97 3.87
CA LEU A 89 9.43 21.48 3.05
C LEU A 89 9.34 22.99 2.82
N GLY A 90 8.37 23.69 3.42
CA GLY A 90 8.16 25.12 3.23
C GLY A 90 9.38 25.96 3.57
N TRP A 91 10.25 25.50 4.50
CA TRP A 91 11.53 26.16 4.81
C TRP A 91 12.57 26.07 3.68
N LEU A 92 12.46 25.08 2.80
CA LEU A 92 13.30 24.91 1.61
C LEU A 92 12.83 25.84 0.48
N PHE A 93 11.51 26.09 0.41
CA PHE A 93 10.89 26.96 -0.60
C PHE A 93 10.75 28.42 -0.15
N HIS A 94 10.82 28.73 1.15
CA HIS A 94 10.47 30.04 1.70
C HIS A 94 11.61 30.69 2.52
N LYS A 95 11.62 32.03 2.59
CA LYS A 95 12.56 32.94 3.29
C LYS A 95 14.05 32.88 2.91
N ARG A 96 14.56 31.85 2.24
CA ARG A 96 15.92 31.85 1.68
C ARG A 96 15.85 31.90 0.15
N ARG A 97 16.50 32.89 -0.47
CA ARG A 97 16.75 32.90 -1.93
C ARG A 97 17.77 31.81 -2.27
N LEU A 98 17.34 30.56 -2.21
CA LEU A 98 18.15 29.42 -2.60
C LEU A 98 18.13 29.36 -4.13
N ASN A 99 19.28 29.55 -4.78
CA ASN A 99 19.44 29.37 -6.22
C ASN A 99 19.53 27.86 -6.54
N LEU A 100 18.44 27.14 -6.23
CA LEU A 100 18.32 25.71 -6.49
C LEU A 100 17.52 25.52 -7.77
N ASN A 101 18.09 24.73 -8.69
CA ASN A 101 17.34 24.22 -9.83
C ASN A 101 16.25 23.24 -9.35
N VAL A 102 15.17 23.14 -10.12
CA VAL A 102 14.03 22.25 -9.87
C VAL A 102 14.49 20.80 -9.69
N ASP A 103 15.43 20.32 -10.52
CA ASP A 103 15.95 18.94 -10.42
C ASP A 103 16.66 18.67 -9.07
N LYS A 104 17.41 19.66 -8.59
CA LYS A 104 18.09 19.58 -7.28
C LYS A 104 17.07 19.58 -6.15
N LEU A 105 16.07 20.43 -6.27
CA LEU A 105 15.00 20.57 -5.30
C LEU A 105 14.19 19.27 -5.20
N GLU A 106 13.80 18.68 -6.33
CA GLU A 106 13.13 17.38 -6.40
C GLU A 106 13.96 16.28 -5.74
N SER A 107 15.26 16.21 -6.05
CA SER A 107 16.18 15.23 -5.45
C SER A 107 16.25 15.37 -3.94
N MET A 108 16.34 16.61 -3.43
CA MET A 108 16.33 16.89 -1.99
C MET A 108 15.00 16.51 -1.35
N CYS A 109 13.88 16.84 -1.99
CA CYS A 109 12.54 16.47 -1.52
C CYS A 109 12.38 14.94 -1.42
N LYS A 110 12.79 14.20 -2.46
CA LYS A 110 12.77 12.72 -2.47
C LYS A 110 13.57 12.15 -1.31
N LEU A 111 14.78 12.65 -1.08
CA LEU A 111 15.65 12.19 0.01
C LEU A 111 15.03 12.47 1.38
N ILE A 112 14.54 13.69 1.63
CA ILE A 112 13.90 14.06 2.90
C ILE A 112 12.65 13.22 3.16
N LEU A 113 11.79 13.04 2.15
CA LEU A 113 10.58 12.23 2.26
C LEU A 113 10.89 10.76 2.51
N TYR A 114 11.90 10.20 1.82
CA TYR A 114 12.34 8.83 2.05
C TYR A 114 12.77 8.62 3.51
N TRP A 115 13.68 9.45 4.03
CA TRP A 115 14.16 9.31 5.40
C TRP A 115 13.06 9.54 6.42
N LYS A 116 12.11 10.45 6.15
CA LYS A 116 10.97 10.70 7.03
C LYS A 116 10.02 9.49 7.09
N SER A 117 9.78 8.83 5.96
CA SER A 117 8.89 7.66 5.90
C SER A 117 9.54 6.39 6.44
N ASN A 118 10.86 6.25 6.29
CA ASN A 118 11.63 5.04 6.65
C ASN A 118 12.47 5.22 7.91
N SER A 119 12.31 6.31 8.67
CA SER A 119 13.15 6.59 9.83
C SER A 119 13.13 5.46 10.87
N LYS A 120 11.97 4.81 11.08
CA LYS A 120 11.82 3.70 12.02
C LYS A 120 12.59 2.43 11.63
N THR A 121 12.77 2.20 10.33
CA THR A 121 13.42 0.99 9.81
C THR A 121 14.90 1.20 9.57
N GLU A 122 15.30 2.41 9.18
CA GLU A 122 16.68 2.72 8.77
C GLU A 122 17.53 3.32 9.90
N LEU A 123 16.90 4.00 10.88
CA LEU A 123 17.62 4.61 11.99
C LEU A 123 17.39 3.76 13.24
N GLY A 124 18.39 2.94 13.61
CA GLY A 124 18.31 2.04 14.76
C GLY A 124 18.02 2.72 16.11
N PHE A 125 18.14 4.05 16.21
CA PHE A 125 17.81 4.83 17.40
C PHE A 125 16.41 5.46 17.37
N TYR A 126 15.70 5.39 16.24
CA TYR A 126 14.43 6.07 16.05
C TYR A 126 13.29 5.26 16.71
N GLY A 127 12.73 5.80 17.80
CA GLY A 127 11.69 5.11 18.58
C GLY A 127 12.24 4.22 19.70
N ILE A 128 13.54 4.32 20.04
CA ILE A 128 14.02 3.84 21.33
C ILE A 128 13.55 4.82 22.41
N ASP A 129 12.27 4.77 22.74
CA ASP A 129 11.83 5.11 24.08
C ASP A 129 12.26 3.96 24.99
N GLN A 130 12.74 4.29 26.19
CA GLN A 130 13.32 3.40 27.21
C GLN A 130 12.32 2.36 27.80
N LYS A 131 11.62 1.59 26.97
CA LYS A 131 10.85 0.44 27.44
C LYS A 131 11.82 -0.69 27.77
N LYS A 132 12.23 -0.70 29.03
CA LYS A 132 12.79 -1.87 29.72
C LYS A 132 12.02 -3.12 29.29
N ASN A 133 12.79 -4.08 28.80
CA ASN A 133 12.45 -5.47 28.54
C ASN A 133 11.23 -5.95 29.33
N THR A 134 10.13 -6.23 28.63
CA THR A 134 9.19 -7.26 29.09
C THR A 134 9.18 -8.30 27.98
N ARG A 135 9.94 -9.37 28.21
CA ARG A 135 9.93 -10.56 27.36
C ARG A 135 8.53 -11.17 27.47
N LEU A 136 7.83 -11.32 26.36
CA LEU A 136 6.67 -12.20 26.27
C LEU A 136 7.22 -13.64 26.38
N SER A 137 6.72 -14.45 27.32
CA SER A 137 7.07 -15.88 27.37
C SER A 137 6.27 -16.63 26.32
N ASP A 138 6.86 -17.69 25.79
CA ASP A 138 6.38 -18.49 24.65
C ASP A 138 5.12 -19.34 24.96
N ASP A 139 4.35 -19.02 26.01
CA ASP A 139 3.24 -19.85 26.49
C ASP A 139 1.85 -19.43 25.98
N GLU A 140 1.74 -18.42 25.11
CA GLU A 140 0.43 -17.89 24.64
C GLU A 140 0.13 -18.13 23.15
N ILE A 141 0.85 -19.05 22.48
CA ILE A 141 0.47 -19.49 21.12
C ILE A 141 0.01 -20.94 21.18
N ASN A 142 -1.22 -21.13 21.65
CA ASN A 142 -2.05 -22.29 21.34
C ASN A 142 -3.53 -21.91 21.52
N ILE A 143 -4.12 -21.34 20.46
CA ILE A 143 -5.54 -21.49 20.12
C ILE A 143 -5.62 -21.66 18.60
#